data_AF-A0A193QH49-F1
#
_entry.id   AF-A0A193QH49-F1
#
_cell.length_a   1.000
_cell.length_b   1.000
_cell.length_c   1.000
_cell.angle_alpha   90.00
_cell.angle_beta   90.00
_cell.angle_gamma   90.00
#
_symmetry.space_group_name_H-M   'P 1'
#
loop_
_entity.id
_entity.type
_entity.pdbx_description
1 polymer ?
#
loop_
_entity_poly.entity_id
_entity_poly.type
_entity_poly.pdbx_seq_one_letter_code
_entity_poly.pdbx_strand_id
1 'polypeptide(L)' 'MSAVGNYALIKNKTIYVENIIVANDDFHLEGYYTVRYGAEVFCEIGMYYNKNSNLFYDDPEFTAINGKKIKASE' A
#
# COMPACT_ATOMS: atom_id res chain seq x y z
N MET A 1 12.33 12.86 16.59
CA MET A 1 10.94 13.15 16.19
C MET A 1 10.55 12.12 15.16
N SER A 2 9.53 11.30 15.47
CA SER A 2 9.00 10.32 14.52
C SER A 2 8.26 11.07 13.40
N ALA A 3 8.49 10.71 12.15
CA ALA A 3 7.87 11.41 11.03
C ALA A 3 6.40 10.99 10.91
N VAL A 4 5.51 11.97 10.65
CA VAL A 4 4.11 11.71 10.29
C VAL A 4 4.04 11.46 8.77
N GLY A 5 3.29 10.46 8.33
CA GLY A 5 3.10 10.16 6.91
C GLY A 5 1.81 9.41 6.61
N ASN A 6 1.56 9.16 5.33
CA ASN A 6 0.47 8.32 4.86
C ASN A 6 0.90 6.85 4.87
N TYR A 7 0.00 6.00 5.35
CA TYR A 7 0.22 4.58 5.50
C TYR A 7 -0.96 3.78 4.97
N ALA A 8 -0.66 2.74 4.19
CA ALA A 8 -1.61 1.69 3.91
C ALA A 8 -1.65 0.72 5.10
N LEU A 9 -2.84 0.45 5.63
CA LEU A 9 -3.07 -0.49 6.71
C LEU A 9 -3.50 -1.83 6.11
N ILE A 10 -2.70 -2.87 6.33
CA ILE A 10 -2.87 -4.18 5.69
C ILE A 10 -2.88 -5.27 6.76
N LYS A 11 -3.84 -6.19 6.68
CA LYS A 11 -3.91 -7.32 7.62
C LYS A 11 -2.71 -8.25 7.43
N ASN A 12 -2.17 -8.76 8.53
CA ASN A 12 -1.03 -9.66 8.48
C ASN A 12 -1.30 -10.87 7.57
N LYS A 13 -0.28 -11.24 6.79
CA LYS A 13 -0.30 -12.34 5.81
C LYS A 13 -1.22 -12.12 4.60
N THR A 14 -1.77 -10.93 4.42
CA THR A 14 -2.44 -10.52 3.19
C THR A 14 -1.64 -9.40 2.52
N ILE A 15 -2.13 -8.92 1.37
CA ILE A 15 -1.59 -7.75 0.67
C ILE A 15 -2.69 -6.71 0.40
N TYR A 16 -3.89 -6.92 0.96
CA TYR A 16 -5.06 -6.10 0.67
C TYR A 16 -5.13 -4.88 1.59
N VAL A 17 -5.22 -3.69 1.02
CA VAL A 17 -5.31 -2.43 1.76
C VAL A 17 -6.71 -2.29 2.35
N GLU A 18 -6.82 -2.50 3.66
CA GLU A 18 -8.10 -2.36 4.38
C GLU A 18 -8.41 -0.90 4.74
N ASN A 19 -7.38 -0.08 4.96
CA ASN A 19 -7.57 1.32 5.28
C ASN A 19 -6.34 2.17 4.90
N ILE A 20 -6.52 3.48 4.86
CA ILE A 20 -5.45 4.47 4.75
C ILE A 20 -5.47 5.34 5.99
N ILE A 21 -4.32 5.49 6.63
CA ILE A 21 -4.19 6.26 7.87
C ILE A 21 -3.04 7.27 7.76
N VAL A 22 -3.16 8.34 8.52
CA VAL A 22 -2.05 9.25 8.82
C VAL A 22 -1.51 8.89 10.19
N ALA A 23 -0.24 8.52 10.26
CA ALA A 23 0.37 8.02 11.48
C ALA A 23 1.86 8.37 11.58
N ASN A 24 2.44 8.17 12.76
CA ASN A 24 3.88 8.20 12.95
C ASN A 24 4.51 6.87 12.53
N ASP A 25 5.81 6.90 12.22
CA ASP A 25 6.60 5.71 11.89
C ASP A 25 6.57 4.61 12.99
N ASP A 26 6.27 4.98 14.24
CA ASP A 26 6.19 4.04 15.38
C ASP A 26 4.79 3.44 15.60
N PHE A 27 3.82 3.75 14.73
CA PHE A 27 2.46 3.23 14.85
C PHE A 27 2.42 1.72 14.69
N HIS A 28 1.72 1.05 15.60
CA HIS A 28 1.50 -0.39 15.57
C HIS A 28 0.04 -0.72 15.87
N LEU A 29 -0.53 -1.66 15.12
CA LEU A 29 -1.85 -2.21 15.35
C LEU A 29 -1.78 -3.74 15.27
N GLU A 30 -2.21 -4.41 16.34
CA GLU A 30 -2.18 -5.86 16.41
C GLU A 30 -2.97 -6.50 15.26
N GLY A 31 -2.38 -7.49 14.59
CA GLY A 31 -2.98 -8.16 13.45
C GLY A 31 -2.77 -7.43 12.11
N TYR A 32 -2.10 -6.28 12.11
CA TYR A 32 -1.84 -5.48 10.92
C TYR A 32 -0.36 -5.12 10.79
N TYR A 33 0.04 -4.83 9.56
CA TYR A 33 1.27 -4.10 9.25
C TYR A 33 0.92 -2.86 8.44
N THR A 34 1.80 -1.88 8.48
CA THR A 34 1.64 -0.64 7.74
C THR A 34 2.73 -0.49 6.67
N VAL A 35 2.37 0.10 5.54
CA VAL A 35 3.31 0.45 4.47
C VAL A 35 3.25 1.95 4.27
N ARG A 36 4.36 2.64 4.57
CA ARG A 36 4.51 4.06 4.27
C ARG A 36 4.60 4.26 2.77
N TYR A 37 3.93 5.27 2.24
CA TYR A 37 4.06 5.65 0.83
C TYR A 37 4.19 7.17 0.66
N GLY A 38 4.86 7.57 -0.42
CA GLY A 38 5.09 8.97 -0.78
C GLY A 38 3.93 9.58 -1.57
N ALA A 39 3.95 10.90 -1.75
CA ALA A 39 2.90 11.63 -2.47
C ALA A 39 2.77 11.24 -3.96
N GLU A 40 3.81 10.67 -4.56
CA GLU A 40 3.81 10.21 -5.95
C GLU A 40 3.25 8.79 -6.13
N VAL A 41 3.01 8.08 -5.01
CA VAL A 41 2.48 6.71 -5.03
C VAL A 41 0.97 6.75 -4.89
N PHE A 42 0.28 6.20 -5.88
CA PHE A 42 -1.17 6.02 -5.83
C PHE A 42 -1.52 4.84 -4.92
N CYS A 43 -2.37 5.08 -3.92
CA CYS A 43 -2.85 4.08 -2.96
C CYS A 43 -4.26 4.44 -2.53
N GLU A 44 -5.18 3.48 -2.62
CA GLU A 44 -6.57 3.57 -2.19
C GLU A 44 -6.98 2.31 -1.42
N ILE A 45 -8.05 2.42 -0.63
CA ILE A 45 -8.67 1.26 0.03
C ILE A 45 -9.14 0.27 -1.04
N GLY A 46 -8.84 -1.01 -0.84
CA GLY A 46 -9.22 -2.07 -1.78
C GLY A 46 -8.12 -2.48 -2.76
N MET A 47 -6.99 -1.79 -2.77
CA MET A 47 -5.84 -2.13 -3.62
C MET A 47 -4.99 -3.26 -3.02
N TYR A 48 -4.08 -3.79 -3.83
CA TYR A 48 -3.18 -4.89 -3.51
C TYR A 48 -1.72 -4.44 -3.53
N TYR A 49 -1.05 -4.52 -2.39
CA TYR A 49 0.35 -4.12 -2.24
C TYR A 49 1.31 -5.16 -2.83
N ASN A 50 2.19 -4.71 -3.72
CA ASN A 50 3.27 -5.52 -4.25
C ASN A 50 4.60 -5.15 -3.56
N LYS A 51 5.10 -6.05 -2.71
CA LYS A 51 6.38 -5.87 -2.00
C LYS A 51 7.60 -5.74 -2.92
N ASN A 52 7.53 -6.21 -4.17
CA ASN A 52 8.66 -6.15 -5.10
C ASN A 52 8.79 -4.76 -5.75
N SER A 53 7.66 -4.10 -6.06
CA SER A 53 7.64 -2.77 -6.68
C SER A 53 7.37 -1.64 -5.68
N ASN A 54 6.93 -1.95 -4.46
CA ASN A 54 6.43 -0.98 -3.49
C ASN A 54 5.25 -0.13 -4.00
N LEU A 55 4.45 -0.70 -4.90
CA LEU A 55 3.25 -0.07 -5.47
C LEU A 55 1.98 -0.81 -5.05
N PHE A 56 0.85 -0.13 -5.19
CA PHE A 56 -0.48 -0.65 -4.92
C PHE A 56 -1.21 -0.81 -6.25
N TYR A 57 -1.81 -1.96 -6.49
CA TYR A 57 -2.47 -2.32 -7.75
C TYR A 57 -3.96 -2.55 -7.55
N ASP A 58 -4.72 -2.37 -8.61
CA ASP A 58 -6.18 -2.54 -8.62
C ASP A 58 -6.58 -4.03 -8.47
N ASP A 59 -5.66 -4.95 -8.80
CA ASP A 59 -5.87 -6.40 -8.85
C ASP A 59 -4.69 -7.17 -8.22
N PRO A 60 -4.92 -8.40 -7.68
CA PRO A 60 -3.88 -9.20 -7.03
C PRO A 60 -2.84 -9.76 -8.02
N GLU A 61 -3.13 -9.74 -9.32
CA GLU A 61 -2.19 -10.10 -10.39
C GLU A 61 -1.24 -8.95 -10.77
N PHE A 62 -1.39 -7.78 -10.13
CA PHE A 62 -0.57 -6.59 -10.31
C PHE A 62 -0.57 -6.03 -11.74
N THR A 63 -1.74 -6.02 -12.40
CA THR A 63 -1.84 -5.63 -13.81
C THR A 63 -2.19 -4.17 -14.04
N ALA A 64 -2.84 -3.48 -13.10
CA ALA A 64 -3.26 -2.09 -13.25
C ALA A 64 -3.08 -1.25 -11.98
N ILE A 65 -2.89 0.06 -12.18
CA ILE A 65 -2.90 1.08 -11.11
C ILE A 65 -3.82 2.20 -11.57
N ASN A 66 -4.85 2.54 -10.78
CA ASN A 66 -5.78 3.62 -11.08
C ASN A 66 -6.42 3.46 -12.48
N GLY A 67 -6.84 2.24 -12.80
CA GLY A 67 -7.43 1.87 -14.09
C GLY A 67 -6.45 1.82 -15.26
N LYS A 68 -5.16 2.09 -15.05
CA LYS A 68 -4.13 2.07 -16.09
C LYS A 68 -3.35 0.77 -16.03
N LYS A 69 -3.44 -0.03 -17.10
CA LYS A 69 -2.63 -1.25 -17.23
C LYS A 69 -1.14 -0.90 -17.22
N ILE A 70 -0.40 -1.57 -16.36
CA ILE A 70 1.06 -1.50 -16.30
C ILE A 70 1.59 -2.63 -17.20
N LYS A 71 2.39 -2.29 -18.21
CA LYS A 71 3.09 -3.32 -18.98
C LYS A 71 4.14 -3.94 -18.06
N ALA A 72 4.20 -5.28 -17.98
CA ALA A 72 5.37 -5.94 -17.44
C ALA A 72 6.58 -5.40 -18.22
N SER A 73 7.58 -4.87 -17.51
CA SER A 73 8.85 -4.48 -18.13
C SER A 73 9.40 -5.69 -18.86
N GLU A 74 9.60 -5.57 -20.17
CA GLU A 74 10.33 -6.52 -21.02
C GLU A 74 11.79 -6.65 -20.57
#